data_AF-A0A950S3B2-F1
#
_entry.id   AF-A0A950S3B2-F1
#
_cell.length_a   1.000
_cell.length_b   1.000
_cell.length_c   1.000
_cell.angle_alpha   90.00
_cell.angle_beta   90.00
_cell.angle_gamma   90.00
#
_symmetry.space_group_name_H-M   'P 1'
#
loop_
_entity.id
_entity.type
_entity.pdbx_description
1 polymer ?
#
loop_
_entity_poly.entity_id
_entity_poly.type
_entity_poly.pdbx_seq_one_letter_code
_entity_poly.pdbx_strand_id
1 'polypeptide(L)' 'MNEEHLPTPSVWPFVVGAGLACAGLGIATSFALSGLGIFLFIWGMSGWIGDMRHAHE' A
#
# COMPACT_ATOMS: atom_id res chain seq x y z
N MET A 1 -9.81 -24.78 21.35
CA MET A 1 -9.34 -23.38 21.23
C MET A 1 -8.93 -23.25 19.78
N ASN A 2 -9.70 -22.53 18.96
CA ASN A 2 -9.31 -22.35 17.57
C ASN A 2 -8.13 -21.37 17.57
N GLU A 3 -6.94 -21.88 17.27
CA GLU A 3 -5.75 -21.05 17.10
C GLU A 3 -5.92 -20.27 15.81
N GLU A 4 -6.50 -19.08 15.92
CA GLU A 4 -6.64 -18.14 14.82
C GLU A 4 -5.23 -17.64 14.47
N HIS A 5 -4.65 -18.19 13.40
CA HIS A 5 -3.34 -17.79 12.91
C HIS A 5 -3.43 -16.35 12.39
N LEU A 6 -3.08 -15.39 13.23
CA LEU A 6 -3.03 -14.00 12.85
C LEU A 6 -1.99 -13.83 11.73
N PRO A 7 -2.35 -13.25 10.58
CA PRO A 7 -1.40 -13.01 9.51
C PRO A 7 -0.28 -12.10 10.03
N THR A 8 0.93 -12.39 9.58
CA THR A 8 2.11 -11.60 9.93
C THR A 8 1.89 -10.12 9.59
N PRO A 9 2.33 -9.17 10.43
CA PRO A 9 2.17 -7.75 10.16
C PRO A 9 2.74 -7.35 8.79
N SER A 10 1.91 -6.69 7.97
CA SER A 10 2.29 -6.26 6.62
C SER A 10 2.58 -4.76 6.58
N VAL A 11 3.67 -4.36 5.91
CA VAL A 11 4.05 -2.94 5.73
C VAL A 11 3.26 -2.28 4.58
N TRP A 12 2.68 -3.07 3.69
CA TRP A 12 2.05 -2.57 2.47
C TRP A 12 0.87 -1.60 2.66
N PRO A 13 -0.03 -1.78 3.65
CA PRO A 13 -1.11 -0.82 3.91
C PRO A 13 -0.60 0.61 4.17
N PHE A 14 0.54 0.72 4.86
CA PHE A 14 1.17 2.01 5.12
C PHE A 14 1.69 2.65 3.83
N VAL A 15 2.35 1.86 2.97
CA VAL A 15 2.85 2.34 1.66
C VAL A 15 1.71 2.81 0.77
N VAL A 16 0.59 2.07 0.74
CA VAL A 16 -0.62 2.45 0.01
C VAL A 16 -1.20 3.76 0.54
N GLY A 17 -1.36 3.89 1.86
CA GLY A 17 -1.88 5.11 2.49
C GLY A 17 -0.99 6.33 2.23
N ALA A 18 0.33 6.17 2.35
CA ALA A 18 1.30 7.23 2.08
C ALA A 18 1.28 7.64 0.60
N GLY A 19 1.24 6.68 -0.32
CA GLY A 19 1.11 6.94 -1.75
C GLY A 19 -0.16 7.73 -2.09
N LEU A 20 -1.30 7.33 -1.52
CA LEU A 20 -2.57 8.03 -1.70
C LEU A 20 -2.54 9.46 -1.15
N ALA A 21 -1.97 9.65 0.05
CA ALA A 21 -1.81 10.97 0.65
C ALA A 21 -0.89 11.88 -0.19
N CYS A 22 0.25 11.36 -0.65
CA CYS A 22 1.16 12.08 -1.55
C CYS A 22 0.50 12.41 -2.89
N ALA A 23 -0.28 11.50 -3.45
CA ALA A 23 -1.01 11.74 -4.70
C ALA A 23 -2.02 12.89 -4.53
N GLY A 24 -2.81 12.86 -3.46
CA GLY A 24 -3.78 13.91 -3.12
C GLY A 24 -3.13 15.27 -2.85
N LEU A 25 -2.09 15.31 -2.02
CA LEU A 25 -1.33 16.54 -1.76
C LEU A 25 -0.64 17.06 -3.02
N GLY A 26 -0.14 16.16 -3.86
CA GLY A 26 0.51 16.48 -5.12
C GLY A 26 -0.44 17.16 -6.11
N ILE A 27 -1.70 16.75 -6.19
CA ILE A 27 -2.70 17.42 -7.04
C ILE A 27 -2.81 18.91 -6.71
N ALA A 28 -2.73 19.26 -5.43
CA ALA A 28 -2.81 20.65 -4.97
C ALA A 28 -1.49 21.43 -5.08
N THR A 29 -0.34 20.75 -5.04
CA THR A 29 0.98 21.40 -4.87
C THR A 29 1.97 21.18 -6.00
N SER A 30 2.05 19.97 -6.55
CA SER A 30 3.05 19.58 -7.55
C SER A 30 2.65 18.30 -8.29
N PHE A 31 2.58 18.38 -9.62
CA PHE A 31 2.36 17.21 -10.48
C PHE A 31 3.42 16.13 -10.30
N ALA A 32 4.67 16.50 -9.98
CA ALA A 32 5.73 15.53 -9.71
C ALA A 32 5.45 14.73 -8.42
N LEU A 33 4.98 15.40 -7.37
CA LEU A 33 4.58 14.74 -6.12
C LEU A 33 3.34 13.85 -6.35
N SER A 34 2.42 14.30 -7.21
CA SER A 34 1.25 13.50 -7.60
C SER A 34 1.65 12.21 -8.32
N GLY A 35 2.56 12.31 -9.29
CA GLY A 35 3.12 11.16 -10.01
C GLY A 35 3.83 10.18 -9.07
N LEU A 36 4.64 10.67 -8.13
CA LEU A 36 5.28 9.83 -7.11
C LEU A 36 4.26 9.12 -6.23
N GLY A 37 3.21 9.82 -5.79
CA GLY A 37 2.15 9.24 -4.97
C GLY A 37 1.39 8.13 -5.69
N ILE A 38 1.04 8.33 -6.96
CA ILE A 38 0.38 7.32 -7.80
C ILE A 38 1.29 6.08 -7.96
N PHE A 39 2.58 6.30 -8.21
CA PHE A 39 3.54 5.20 -8.32
C PHE A 39 3.63 4.38 -7.03
N LEU A 40 3.78 5.05 -5.88
CA LEU A 40 3.83 4.40 -4.56
C LEU A 40 2.53 3.65 -4.25
N PHE A 41 1.38 4.21 -4.64
CA PHE A 41 0.08 3.58 -4.46
C PHE A 41 -0.03 2.27 -5.27
N ILE A 42 0.31 2.29 -6.56
CA ILE A 42 0.24 1.11 -7.43
C ILE A 42 1.22 0.02 -6.98
N TRP A 43 2.45 0.39 -6.66
CA TRP A 43 3.43 -0.55 -6.10
C TRP A 43 2.90 -1.12 -4.79
N GLY A 44 2.49 -0.26 -3.86
CA GLY A 44 1.97 -0.66 -2.55
C GLY A 44 0.84 -1.67 -2.67
N MET A 45 -0.14 -1.43 -3.55
CA MET A 45 -1.23 -2.37 -3.80
C MET A 45 -0.74 -3.69 -4.38
N SER A 46 0.16 -3.66 -5.36
CA SER A 46 0.71 -4.86 -5.99
C SER A 46 1.44 -5.74 -4.97
N GLY A 47 2.24 -5.11 -4.10
CA GLY A 47 2.92 -5.78 -3.00
C GLY A 47 1.96 -6.35 -1.97
N TRP A 48 0.93 -5.58 -1.59
CA TRP A 48 -0.07 -6.03 -0.61
C TRP A 48 -0.89 -7.21 -1.11
N ILE A 49 -1.31 -7.18 -2.38
CA ILE A 49 -2.03 -8.27 -3.03
C ILE A 49 -1.14 -9.51 -3.11
N GLY A 50 0.14 -9.34 -3.42
CA GLY A 50 1.12 -10.42 -3.41
C GLY A 50 1.27 -11.06 -2.03
N ASP A 51 1.37 -10.25 -0.98
CA ASP A 51 1.50 -10.68 0.41
C ASP A 51 0.26 -11.47 0.88
N MET A 52 -0.94 -10.96 0.56
CA MET A 52 -2.20 -11.65 0.84
C MET A 52 -2.32 -12.98 0.10
N ARG A 53 -1.79 -13.07 -1.13
CA ARG A 53 -1.79 -14.31 -1.90
C ARG A 53 -0.86 -15.36 -1.31
N HIS A 54 0.36 -14.98 -0.91
CA HIS A 54 1.30 -15.90 -0.27
C HIS A 54 0.85 -16.31 1.14
N ALA A 55 0.13 -15.46 1.87
CA ALA A 55 -0.42 -15.79 3.17
C ALA A 55 -1.57 -16.82 3.13
N HIS A 56 -2.15 -17.07 1.94
CA HIS A 56 -3.25 -18.01 1.73
C HIS A 56 -2.78 -19.36 1.11
N GLU A 57 -1.49 -19.50 0.82
CA GLU A 57 -0.84 -20.76 0.39
C GLU A 57 -0.18 -21.46 1.59
#